data_AF-A0A3R7BVH0-F1
#
_entry.id   AF-A0A3R7BVH0-F1
#
_cell.length_a   1.000
_cell.length_b   1.000
_cell.length_c   1.000
_cell.angle_alpha   90.00
_cell.angle_beta   90.00
_cell.angle_gamma   90.00
#
_symmetry.space_group_name_H-M   'P 1'
#
loop_
_entity.id
_entity.type
_entity.pdbx_description
1 polymer ?
#
loop_
_entity_poly.entity_id
_entity_poly.type
_entity_poly.pdbx_seq_one_letter_code
_entity_poly.pdbx_strand_id
1 'polypeptide(L)'
;MTTTNEGDVSAAEKVYTWTLVFMCVLLMLFLVVKLAMVFFNKSKVMAWSTCFYCLCLVWVTVRVSFWISIELRDRMTYLELYLLYWFPTTIQFANFALLVLFYIQVITGQAWRSTWRRVCLPLYFVLTLSMATFTAIWAVNSNSSLQHAIRYGDEYDQDMFKISAVRVQLEYSAISFFVLSILFAFFGWKLAHVDSSKRHRLLISKPRSLAVFNSVLFLIFFTRSVRDFVTSQNWLRLSVANPVDQFGQIPTFSYFALFVVWDFVPTILLL
;
A
#
# COMPACT_ATOMS: atom_id res chain seq x y z
N MET A 1 -38.20 -7.63 -4.35
CA MET A 1 -37.35 -7.86 -3.16
C MET A 1 -36.71 -9.22 -3.31
N THR A 2 -35.52 -9.25 -3.91
CA THR A 2 -34.72 -10.47 -4.06
C THR A 2 -34.00 -10.72 -2.74
N THR A 3 -34.43 -11.76 -2.03
CA THR A 3 -33.71 -12.35 -0.90
C THR A 3 -32.44 -13.00 -1.43
N THR A 4 -31.34 -12.26 -1.46
CA THR A 4 -30.00 -12.86 -1.55
C THR A 4 -29.81 -13.74 -0.32
N ASN A 5 -29.72 -15.05 -0.52
CA ASN A 5 -29.47 -16.01 0.54
C ASN A 5 -28.13 -15.71 1.20
N GLU A 6 -28.10 -15.63 2.53
CA GLU A 6 -26.87 -15.41 3.32
C GLU A 6 -25.77 -16.45 2.99
N GLY A 7 -26.16 -17.65 2.56
CA GLY A 7 -25.24 -18.70 2.08
C GLY A 7 -24.50 -18.37 0.78
N ASP A 8 -25.13 -17.63 -0.15
CA ASP A 8 -24.50 -17.24 -1.41
C ASP A 8 -23.49 -16.10 -1.21
N VAL A 9 -23.77 -15.20 -0.25
CA VAL A 9 -22.87 -14.09 0.12
C VAL A 9 -21.60 -14.64 0.75
N SER A 10 -21.71 -15.59 1.69
CA SER A 10 -20.54 -16.24 2.31
C SER A 10 -19.66 -17.01 1.32
N ALA A 11 -20.26 -17.65 0.30
CA ALA A 11 -19.50 -18.35 -0.73
C ALA A 11 -18.72 -17.38 -1.63
N ALA A 12 -19.34 -16.26 -2.03
CA ALA A 12 -18.69 -15.25 -2.86
C ALA A 12 -17.52 -14.57 -2.12
N GLU A 13 -17.70 -14.24 -0.84
CA GLU A 13 -16.65 -13.68 0.02
C GLU A 13 -15.40 -14.56 0.04
N LYS A 14 -15.57 -15.87 0.27
CA LYS A 14 -14.47 -16.84 0.26
C LYS A 14 -13.76 -16.87 -1.09
N VAL A 15 -14.51 -16.86 -2.20
CA VAL A 15 -13.91 -16.84 -3.54
C VAL A 15 -13.01 -15.62 -3.73
N TYR A 16 -13.46 -14.44 -3.29
CA TYR A 16 -12.65 -13.21 -3.38
C TYR A 16 -11.39 -13.28 -2.54
N THR A 17 -11.49 -13.70 -1.27
CA THR A 17 -10.32 -13.78 -0.39
C THR A 17 -9.31 -14.80 -0.89
N TRP A 18 -9.74 -16.01 -1.28
CA TRP A 18 -8.84 -17.03 -1.82
C TRP A 18 -8.18 -16.61 -3.14
N THR A 19 -8.90 -15.83 -3.97
CA THR A 19 -8.30 -15.23 -5.17
C THR A 19 -7.18 -14.26 -4.79
N LEU A 20 -7.37 -13.41 -3.78
CA LEU A 20 -6.33 -12.50 -3.29
C LEU A 20 -5.13 -13.24 -2.70
N VAL A 21 -5.38 -14.32 -1.93
CA VAL A 21 -4.32 -15.21 -1.43
C VAL A 21 -3.50 -15.76 -2.59
N PHE A 22 -4.15 -16.33 -3.60
CA PHE A 22 -3.48 -16.90 -4.77
C PHE A 22 -2.66 -15.86 -5.53
N MET A 23 -3.24 -14.68 -5.79
CA MET A 23 -2.53 -13.56 -6.42
C MET A 23 -1.30 -13.13 -5.62
N CYS A 24 -1.42 -12.99 -4.30
CA CYS A 24 -0.30 -12.63 -3.44
C CYS A 24 0.79 -13.72 -3.41
N VAL A 25 0.42 -15.01 -3.33
CA VAL A 25 1.38 -16.12 -3.33
C VAL A 25 2.14 -16.19 -4.65
N LEU A 26 1.45 -16.06 -5.80
CA LEU A 26 2.11 -16.02 -7.10
C LEU A 26 3.10 -14.85 -7.21
N LEU A 27 2.68 -13.66 -6.76
CA LEU A 27 3.54 -12.48 -6.73
C LEU A 27 4.76 -12.68 -5.82
N MET A 28 4.57 -13.29 -4.65
CA MET A 28 5.65 -13.64 -3.73
C MET A 28 6.65 -14.61 -4.36
N LEU A 29 6.17 -15.69 -4.98
CA LEU A 29 7.02 -16.67 -5.67
C LEU A 29 7.83 -16.02 -6.79
N PHE A 30 7.18 -15.16 -7.59
CA PHE A 30 7.85 -14.40 -8.64
C PHE A 30 8.97 -13.50 -8.08
N LEU A 31 8.71 -12.79 -6.98
CA LEU A 31 9.70 -11.92 -6.32
C LEU A 31 10.87 -12.70 -5.73
N VAL A 32 10.59 -13.85 -5.10
CA VAL A 32 11.64 -14.75 -4.57
C VAL A 32 12.55 -15.22 -5.70
N VAL A 33 11.98 -15.65 -6.83
CA VAL A 33 12.75 -16.07 -8.00
C VAL A 33 13.58 -14.92 -8.58
N LYS A 34 13.02 -13.71 -8.69
CA LYS A 34 13.75 -12.51 -9.13
C LYS A 34 14.90 -12.14 -8.20
N LEU A 35 14.68 -12.15 -6.89
CA LEU A 35 15.72 -11.88 -5.89
C LEU A 35 16.80 -12.95 -5.91
N ALA A 36 16.43 -14.23 -5.99
CA ALA A 36 17.37 -15.33 -6.12
C ALA A 36 18.27 -15.14 -7.35
N MET A 37 17.71 -14.79 -8.51
CA MET A 37 18.50 -14.47 -9.70
C MET A 37 19.45 -13.28 -9.50
N VAL A 38 19.02 -12.22 -8.80
CA VAL A 38 19.86 -11.05 -8.45
C VAL A 38 21.08 -11.49 -7.62
N PHE A 39 20.88 -12.36 -6.63
CA PHE A 39 21.94 -12.90 -5.79
C PHE A 39 22.87 -13.88 -6.54
N PHE A 40 22.30 -14.81 -7.32
CA PHE A 40 23.06 -15.79 -8.09
C PHE A 40 23.93 -15.13 -9.17
N ASN A 41 23.42 -14.09 -9.84
CA ASN A 41 24.17 -13.37 -10.87
C ASN A 41 25.20 -12.38 -10.30
N LYS A 42 25.45 -12.37 -8.97
CA LYS A 42 26.33 -11.42 -8.26
C LYS A 42 26.07 -9.96 -8.66
N SER A 43 24.83 -9.64 -8.96
CA SER A 43 24.44 -8.29 -9.35
C SER A 43 24.57 -7.35 -8.14
N LYS A 44 24.66 -6.04 -8.38
CA LYS A 44 24.88 -5.05 -7.31
C LYS A 44 23.72 -5.12 -6.30
N VAL A 45 23.98 -5.74 -5.15
CA VAL A 45 23.00 -5.97 -4.06
C VAL A 45 22.37 -4.66 -3.56
N MET A 46 23.05 -3.53 -3.72
CA MET A 46 22.56 -2.18 -3.37
C MET A 46 22.02 -1.39 -4.56
N ALA A 47 21.59 -2.05 -5.64
CA ALA A 47 20.84 -1.40 -6.70
C ALA A 47 19.43 -1.05 -6.22
N TRP A 48 18.88 0.06 -6.75
CA TRP A 48 17.49 0.47 -6.45
C TRP A 48 16.50 -0.68 -6.66
N SER A 49 16.64 -1.43 -7.75
CA SER A 49 15.83 -2.62 -8.07
C SER A 49 15.80 -3.65 -6.96
N THR A 50 16.95 -3.93 -6.33
CA THR A 50 17.03 -4.90 -5.23
C THR A 50 16.26 -4.40 -4.02
N CYS A 51 16.37 -3.10 -3.70
CA CYS A 51 15.61 -2.50 -2.62
C CYS A 51 14.09 -2.53 -2.89
N PHE A 52 13.65 -2.26 -4.13
CA PHE A 52 12.24 -2.42 -4.54
C PHE A 52 11.77 -3.85 -4.33
N TYR A 53 12.51 -4.84 -4.83
CA TYR A 53 12.10 -6.24 -4.71
C TYR A 53 12.04 -6.69 -3.25
N CYS A 54 12.99 -6.27 -2.41
CA CYS A 54 12.97 -6.56 -0.97
C CYS A 54 11.75 -5.93 -0.27
N LEU A 55 11.48 -4.63 -0.49
CA LEU A 55 10.31 -3.97 0.11
C LEU A 55 9.00 -4.58 -0.38
N CYS A 56 8.93 -4.91 -1.67
CA CYS A 56 7.77 -5.58 -2.27
C CYS A 56 7.58 -6.99 -1.70
N LEU A 57 8.66 -7.72 -1.45
CA LEU A 57 8.61 -9.04 -0.81
C LEU A 57 8.10 -8.94 0.64
N VAL A 58 8.57 -7.97 1.41
CA VAL A 58 8.06 -7.73 2.77
C VAL A 58 6.58 -7.37 2.71
N TRP A 59 6.19 -6.46 1.80
CA TRP A 59 4.80 -6.06 1.60
C TRP A 59 3.88 -7.25 1.30
N VAL A 60 4.24 -8.08 0.30
CA VAL A 60 3.41 -9.22 -0.10
C VAL A 60 3.37 -10.29 0.98
N THR A 61 4.44 -10.45 1.76
CA THR A 61 4.46 -11.36 2.92
C THR A 61 3.43 -10.96 3.96
N VAL A 62 3.38 -9.68 4.32
CA VAL A 62 2.38 -9.20 5.27
C VAL A 62 0.96 -9.34 4.69
N ARG A 63 0.77 -9.08 3.38
CA ARG A 63 -0.54 -9.25 2.71
C ARG A 63 -1.00 -10.71 2.64
N VAL A 64 -0.12 -11.67 2.29
CA VAL A 64 -0.46 -13.11 2.34
C VAL A 64 -0.87 -13.50 3.74
N SER A 65 -0.08 -13.12 4.75
CA SER A 65 -0.37 -13.43 6.16
C SER A 65 -1.71 -12.85 6.60
N PHE A 66 -2.05 -11.63 6.17
CA PHE A 66 -3.36 -11.02 6.42
C PHE A 66 -4.51 -11.85 5.86
N TRP A 67 -4.49 -12.13 4.55
CA TRP A 67 -5.59 -12.83 3.89
C TRP A 67 -5.74 -14.28 4.37
N ILE A 68 -4.64 -14.98 4.62
CA ILE A 68 -4.67 -16.33 5.22
C ILE A 68 -5.23 -16.27 6.64
N SER A 69 -4.87 -15.26 7.42
CA SER A 69 -5.37 -15.14 8.80
C SER A 69 -6.87 -14.84 8.85
N ILE A 70 -7.42 -14.12 7.88
CA ILE A 70 -8.87 -13.92 7.74
C ILE A 70 -9.59 -15.25 7.47
N GLU A 71 -9.04 -16.10 6.61
CA GLU A 71 -9.70 -17.36 6.23
C GLU A 71 -9.55 -18.48 7.26
N LEU A 72 -8.39 -18.56 7.92
CA LEU A 72 -8.08 -19.69 8.82
C LEU A 72 -8.45 -19.43 10.27
N ARG A 73 -8.74 -18.19 10.67
CA ARG A 73 -8.99 -17.85 12.07
C ARG A 73 -10.32 -17.13 12.22
N ASP A 74 -11.14 -17.67 13.11
CA ASP A 74 -12.40 -17.04 13.52
C ASP A 74 -12.19 -15.73 14.31
N ARG A 75 -10.97 -15.48 14.81
CA ARG A 75 -10.66 -14.33 15.69
C ARG A 75 -9.27 -13.75 15.42
N MET A 76 -9.24 -12.45 15.13
CA MET A 76 -8.03 -11.63 15.00
C MET A 76 -8.00 -10.56 16.09
N THR A 77 -6.82 -10.31 16.67
CA THR A 77 -6.63 -9.22 17.66
C THR A 77 -6.47 -7.87 16.96
N TYR A 78 -6.70 -6.76 17.68
CA TYR A 78 -6.45 -5.43 17.11
C TYR A 78 -4.99 -5.21 16.74
N LEU A 79 -4.05 -5.75 17.52
CA LEU A 79 -2.62 -5.72 17.19
C LEU A 79 -2.35 -6.38 15.83
N GLU A 80 -2.88 -7.58 15.62
CA GLU A 80 -2.77 -8.30 14.34
C GLU A 80 -3.44 -7.53 13.21
N LEU A 81 -4.61 -6.94 13.44
CA LEU A 81 -5.27 -6.10 12.44
C LEU A 81 -4.39 -4.90 12.04
N TYR A 82 -3.84 -4.15 12.99
CA TYR A 82 -2.96 -3.03 12.66
C TYR A 82 -1.67 -3.46 11.94
N LEU A 83 -1.06 -4.56 12.35
CA LEU A 83 0.17 -5.05 11.73
C LEU A 83 -0.06 -5.70 10.36
N LEU A 84 -1.17 -6.41 10.16
CA LEU A 84 -1.42 -7.16 8.93
C LEU A 84 -2.23 -6.36 7.90
N TYR A 85 -3.12 -5.47 8.36
CA TYR A 85 -3.96 -4.66 7.48
C TYR A 85 -3.37 -3.29 7.17
N TRP A 86 -2.98 -2.53 8.22
CA TRP A 86 -2.56 -1.13 8.10
C TRP A 86 -1.07 -0.99 7.76
N PHE A 87 -0.20 -1.80 8.39
CA PHE A 87 1.24 -1.71 8.16
C PHE A 87 1.68 -1.91 6.70
N PRO A 88 1.08 -2.80 5.87
CA PRO A 88 1.38 -2.87 4.44
C PRO A 88 1.25 -1.54 3.71
N THR A 89 0.36 -0.65 4.14
CA THR A 89 0.21 0.68 3.54
C THR A 89 1.49 1.50 3.69
N THR A 90 2.17 1.37 4.83
CA THR A 90 3.45 2.04 5.10
C THR A 90 4.57 1.50 4.21
N ILE A 91 4.61 0.18 4.02
CA ILE A 91 5.60 -0.48 3.15
C ILE A 91 5.33 -0.11 1.68
N GLN A 92 4.06 -0.04 1.28
CA GLN A 92 3.68 0.39 -0.06
C GLN A 92 4.13 1.83 -0.32
N PHE A 93 3.83 2.77 0.60
CA PHE A 93 4.31 4.15 0.48
C PHE A 93 5.83 4.20 0.36
N ALA A 94 6.57 3.48 1.21
CA ALA A 94 8.03 3.38 1.15
C ALA A 94 8.50 2.92 -0.23
N ASN A 95 7.88 1.85 -0.75
CA ASN A 95 8.24 1.28 -2.04
C ASN A 95 8.04 2.28 -3.18
N PHE A 96 6.90 2.96 -3.26
CA PHE A 96 6.64 3.93 -4.33
C PHE A 96 7.39 5.26 -4.15
N ALA A 97 7.64 5.70 -2.92
CA ALA A 97 8.50 6.86 -2.66
C ALA A 97 9.96 6.59 -3.08
N LEU A 98 10.42 5.35 -2.98
CA LEU A 98 11.72 4.93 -3.52
C LEU A 98 11.77 5.10 -5.04
N LEU A 99 10.66 4.90 -5.75
CA LEU A 99 10.57 5.13 -7.20
C LEU A 99 10.70 6.60 -7.55
N VAL A 100 10.10 7.46 -6.75
CA VAL A 100 10.29 8.91 -6.87
C VAL A 100 11.76 9.29 -6.66
N LEU A 101 12.45 8.72 -5.67
CA LEU A 101 13.89 8.95 -5.47
C LEU A 101 14.71 8.51 -6.68
N PHE A 102 14.39 7.35 -7.27
CA PHE A 102 15.02 6.88 -8.49
C PHE A 102 14.81 7.87 -9.64
N TYR A 103 13.61 8.42 -9.81
CA TYR A 103 13.34 9.44 -10.82
C TYR A 103 14.13 10.73 -10.59
N ILE A 104 14.24 11.18 -9.33
CA ILE A 104 15.07 12.33 -8.97
C ILE A 104 16.53 12.07 -9.35
N GLN A 105 17.06 10.89 -9.03
CA GLN A 105 18.42 10.50 -9.41
C GLN A 105 18.61 10.55 -10.93
N VAL A 106 17.67 9.99 -11.71
CA VAL A 106 17.76 9.95 -13.18
C VAL A 106 17.76 11.36 -13.77
N ILE A 107 16.92 12.26 -13.27
CA ILE A 107 16.77 13.63 -13.79
C ILE A 107 17.94 14.52 -13.38
N THR A 108 18.40 14.43 -12.13
CA THR A 108 19.46 15.30 -11.60
C THR A 108 20.86 14.84 -11.96
N GLY A 109 21.03 13.56 -12.33
CA GLY A 109 22.29 13.03 -12.85
C GLY A 109 23.44 13.17 -11.86
N GLN A 110 24.47 13.96 -12.19
CA GLN A 110 25.61 14.18 -11.30
C GLN A 110 25.24 14.97 -10.04
N ALA A 111 24.28 15.90 -10.13
CA ALA A 111 23.82 16.68 -8.99
C ALA A 111 23.14 15.82 -7.92
N TRP A 112 22.72 14.59 -8.27
CA TRP A 112 22.27 13.58 -7.30
C TRP A 112 23.35 13.34 -6.25
N ARG A 113 24.59 13.04 -6.68
CA ARG A 113 25.65 12.64 -5.77
C ARG A 113 26.17 13.79 -4.91
N SER A 114 26.17 15.01 -5.44
CA SER A 114 26.69 16.18 -4.72
C SER A 114 25.69 16.75 -3.72
N THR A 115 24.42 16.92 -4.13
CA THR A 115 23.46 17.77 -3.42
C THR A 115 22.20 17.00 -3.07
N TRP A 116 21.49 16.47 -4.06
CA TRP A 116 20.14 15.94 -3.86
C TRP A 116 20.09 14.68 -3.00
N ARG A 117 21.11 13.81 -3.08
CA ARG A 117 21.17 12.60 -2.25
C ARG A 117 21.17 12.92 -0.75
N ARG A 118 21.82 14.02 -0.33
CA ARG A 118 21.90 14.44 1.09
C ARG A 118 20.59 15.03 1.61
N VAL A 119 19.71 15.46 0.72
CA VAL A 119 18.40 16.04 1.09
C VAL A 119 17.29 15.01 0.95
N CYS A 120 17.22 14.34 -0.20
CA CYS A 120 16.13 13.44 -0.54
C CYS A 120 16.18 12.11 0.23
N LEU A 121 17.36 11.54 0.51
CA LEU A 121 17.44 10.29 1.28
C LEU A 121 16.97 10.48 2.74
N PRO A 122 17.47 11.48 3.50
CA PRO A 122 16.94 11.72 4.85
C PRO A 122 15.45 12.01 4.84
N LEU A 123 14.95 12.83 3.90
CA LEU A 123 13.52 13.12 3.80
C LEU A 123 12.70 11.84 3.57
N TYR A 124 13.15 10.96 2.67
CA TYR A 124 12.52 9.66 2.44
C TYR A 124 12.49 8.80 3.71
N PHE A 125 13.62 8.70 4.43
CA PHE A 125 13.68 7.93 5.67
C PHE A 125 12.79 8.53 6.75
N VAL A 126 12.79 9.85 6.93
CA VAL A 126 11.93 10.54 7.91
C VAL A 126 10.46 10.26 7.62
N LEU A 127 10.00 10.45 6.38
CA LEU A 127 8.59 10.22 6.00
C LEU A 127 8.18 8.74 6.14
N THR A 128 9.06 7.83 5.74
CA THR A 128 8.77 6.39 5.82
C THR A 128 8.76 5.90 7.27
N LEU A 129 9.77 6.28 8.05
CA LEU A 129 9.88 5.90 9.46
C LEU A 129 8.81 6.57 10.31
N SER A 130 8.40 7.81 10.00
CA SER A 130 7.27 8.44 10.71
C SER A 130 5.98 7.65 10.49
N MET A 131 5.70 7.23 9.25
CA MET A 131 4.51 6.43 8.94
C MET A 131 4.54 5.04 9.60
N ALA A 132 5.69 4.37 9.56
CA ALA A 132 5.89 3.06 10.18
C ALA A 132 5.79 3.15 11.71
N THR A 133 6.46 4.13 12.32
CA THR A 133 6.46 4.34 13.79
C THR A 133 5.08 4.71 14.29
N PHE A 134 4.37 5.62 13.59
CA PHE A 134 2.99 5.97 13.92
C PHE A 134 2.11 4.72 13.91
N THR A 135 2.15 3.93 12.83
CA THR A 135 1.35 2.69 12.73
C THR A 135 1.73 1.66 13.81
N ALA A 136 3.02 1.52 14.13
CA ALA A 136 3.50 0.57 15.14
C ALA A 136 3.12 0.97 16.58
N ILE A 137 3.26 2.26 16.93
CA ILE A 137 2.85 2.78 18.24
C ILE A 137 1.35 2.53 18.45
N TRP A 138 0.54 2.79 17.44
CA TRP A 138 -0.90 2.53 17.52
C TRP A 138 -1.24 1.04 17.60
N ALA A 139 -0.53 0.19 16.86
CA ALA A 139 -0.70 -1.25 16.93
C ALA A 139 -0.47 -1.77 18.36
N VAL A 140 0.60 -1.31 19.03
CA VAL A 140 0.96 -1.70 20.40
C VAL A 140 -0.02 -1.13 21.42
N ASN A 141 -0.39 0.15 21.30
CA ASN A 141 -1.32 0.80 22.24
C ASN A 141 -2.76 0.27 22.12
N SER A 142 -3.12 -0.34 20.99
CA SER A 142 -4.46 -0.90 20.74
C SER A 142 -4.61 -2.36 21.16
N ASN A 143 -3.66 -2.93 21.93
CA ASN A 143 -3.57 -4.36 22.30
C ASN A 143 -4.63 -4.82 23.35
N SER A 144 -5.89 -4.42 23.17
CA SER A 144 -7.07 -4.93 23.89
C SER A 144 -7.74 -6.07 23.10
N SER A 145 -8.32 -7.07 23.79
CA SER A 145 -9.00 -8.19 23.12
C SER A 145 -10.33 -7.77 22.47
N LEU A 146 -10.68 -8.40 21.33
CA LEU A 146 -11.93 -8.15 20.59
C LEU A 146 -13.19 -8.35 21.45
N GLN A 147 -13.14 -9.24 22.45
CA GLN A 147 -14.23 -9.48 23.39
C GLN A 147 -14.52 -8.29 24.32
N HIS A 148 -13.53 -7.43 24.62
CA HIS A 148 -13.78 -6.20 25.40
C HIS A 148 -14.53 -5.15 24.57
N ALA A 149 -14.36 -5.13 23.24
CA ALA A 149 -15.14 -4.24 22.37
C ALA A 149 -16.59 -4.76 22.18
N ILE A 150 -16.76 -6.07 21.99
CA ILE A 150 -18.08 -6.69 21.78
C ILE A 150 -18.93 -6.69 23.08
N ARG A 151 -18.29 -6.83 24.26
CA ARG A 151 -18.99 -6.94 25.55
C ARG A 151 -19.47 -5.59 26.11
N TYR A 152 -18.90 -4.48 25.66
CA TYR A 152 -19.23 -3.12 26.10
C TYR A 152 -19.87 -2.31 24.96
N GLY A 153 -20.60 -2.97 24.05
CA GLY A 153 -21.32 -2.31 22.96
C GLY A 153 -22.07 -1.04 23.42
N ASP A 154 -21.94 0.01 22.63
CA ASP A 154 -22.31 1.42 22.87
C ASP A 154 -21.51 2.21 23.92
N GLU A 155 -21.02 1.61 25.01
CA GLU A 155 -20.12 2.32 25.96
C GLU A 155 -18.68 2.41 25.44
N TYR A 156 -18.23 1.41 24.67
CA TYR A 156 -16.91 1.41 24.02
C TYR A 156 -16.82 2.35 22.81
N ASP A 157 -17.96 2.61 22.17
CA ASP A 157 -18.08 3.57 21.06
C ASP A 157 -18.19 5.03 21.55
N GLN A 158 -18.58 5.24 22.82
CA GLN A 158 -18.54 6.54 23.49
C GLN A 158 -17.18 6.88 24.12
N ASP A 159 -16.31 5.89 24.35
CA ASP A 159 -14.87 6.09 24.66
C ASP A 159 -14.08 6.46 23.39
N MET A 160 -14.47 7.61 22.87
CA MET A 160 -14.16 8.33 21.64
C MET A 160 -12.67 8.76 21.54
N PHE A 161 -11.74 7.84 21.80
CA PHE A 161 -10.31 7.94 21.45
C PHE A 161 -9.90 6.94 20.35
N LYS A 162 -10.77 5.97 19.97
CA LYS A 162 -10.49 4.96 18.94
C LYS A 162 -10.98 5.32 17.53
N ILE A 163 -12.05 6.10 17.39
CA ILE A 163 -12.48 6.67 16.09
C ILE A 163 -11.51 7.76 15.62
N SER A 164 -10.94 8.54 16.54
CA SER A 164 -9.92 9.55 16.20
C SER A 164 -8.63 8.90 15.70
N ALA A 165 -8.21 7.75 16.24
CA ALA A 165 -7.00 7.06 15.81
C ALA A 165 -7.11 6.50 14.38
N VAL A 166 -8.20 5.81 14.04
CA VAL A 166 -8.46 5.30 12.68
C VAL A 166 -8.62 6.46 11.70
N ARG A 167 -9.32 7.52 12.11
CA ARG A 167 -9.45 8.76 11.34
C ARG A 167 -8.09 9.39 11.06
N VAL A 168 -7.24 9.56 12.06
CA VAL A 168 -5.90 10.17 11.87
C VAL A 168 -5.02 9.29 10.99
N GLN A 169 -5.09 7.97 11.13
CA GLN A 169 -4.38 7.03 10.24
C GLN A 169 -4.86 7.18 8.78
N LEU A 170 -6.17 7.29 8.56
CA LEU A 170 -6.77 7.51 7.24
C LEU A 170 -6.40 8.88 6.67
N GLU A 171 -6.47 9.95 7.46
CA GLU A 171 -6.04 11.29 7.04
C GLU A 171 -4.56 11.32 6.68
N TYR A 172 -3.71 10.68 7.49
CA TYR A 172 -2.27 10.59 7.23
C TYR A 172 -1.95 9.77 5.98
N SER A 173 -2.64 8.64 5.78
CA SER A 173 -2.58 7.85 4.54
C SER A 173 -3.02 8.70 3.34
N ALA A 174 -4.15 9.40 3.45
CA ALA A 174 -4.69 10.25 2.41
C ALA A 174 -3.69 11.33 1.98
N ILE A 175 -3.11 12.06 2.93
CA ILE A 175 -2.10 13.09 2.66
C ILE A 175 -0.86 12.48 1.99
N SER A 176 -0.37 11.35 2.51
CA SER A 176 0.83 10.69 2.00
C SER A 176 0.65 10.24 0.55
N PHE A 177 -0.45 9.55 0.24
CA PHE A 177 -0.76 9.11 -1.12
C PHE A 177 -1.17 10.25 -2.05
N PHE A 178 -1.75 11.33 -1.52
CA PHE A 178 -1.98 12.55 -2.29
C PHE A 178 -0.67 13.14 -2.79
N VAL A 179 0.28 13.39 -1.88
CA VAL A 179 1.60 13.92 -2.22
C VAL A 179 2.31 13.01 -3.20
N LEU A 180 2.29 11.69 -2.95
CA LEU A 180 2.88 10.70 -3.84
C LEU A 180 2.25 10.72 -5.25
N SER A 181 0.93 10.87 -5.36
CA SER A 181 0.23 10.98 -6.64
C SER A 181 0.70 12.21 -7.43
N ILE A 182 0.79 13.38 -6.79
CA ILE A 182 1.26 14.61 -7.42
C ILE A 182 2.72 14.47 -7.87
N LEU A 183 3.57 13.81 -7.07
CA LEU A 183 4.95 13.52 -7.45
C LEU A 183 5.01 12.62 -8.69
N PHE A 184 4.16 11.60 -8.81
CA PHE A 184 4.08 10.79 -10.03
C PHE A 184 3.62 11.58 -11.24
N ALA A 185 2.63 12.45 -11.11
CA ALA A 185 2.22 13.33 -12.20
C ALA A 185 3.38 14.27 -12.64
N PHE A 186 4.04 14.91 -11.67
CA PHE A 186 5.16 15.82 -11.92
C PHE A 186 6.35 15.11 -12.57
N PHE A 187 6.82 13.99 -11.99
CA PHE A 187 7.95 13.25 -12.54
C PHE A 187 7.60 12.50 -13.82
N GLY A 188 6.36 12.05 -14.00
CA GLY A 188 5.88 11.50 -15.27
C GLY A 188 5.96 12.53 -16.39
N TRP A 189 5.45 13.75 -16.15
CA TRP A 189 5.56 14.86 -17.09
C TRP A 189 7.01 15.24 -17.36
N LYS A 190 7.82 15.40 -16.30
CA LYS A 190 9.23 15.80 -16.44
C LYS A 190 10.04 14.75 -17.20
N LEU A 191 9.87 13.46 -16.90
CA LEU A 191 10.55 12.37 -17.59
C LEU A 191 10.13 12.27 -19.06
N ALA A 192 8.90 12.61 -19.42
CA ALA A 192 8.42 12.64 -20.81
C ALA A 192 9.13 13.71 -21.66
N HIS A 193 9.66 14.76 -21.03
CA HIS A 193 10.32 15.89 -21.71
C HIS A 193 11.86 15.89 -21.62
N VAL A 194 12.48 14.87 -21.00
CA VAL A 194 13.96 14.75 -20.97
C VAL A 194 14.54 14.38 -22.35
N ASP A 195 15.64 15.04 -22.75
CA ASP A 195 16.37 14.77 -24.00
C ASP A 195 16.78 13.31 -24.18
N SER A 196 16.64 12.80 -25.41
CA SER A 196 16.87 11.39 -25.80
C SER A 196 18.27 10.86 -25.47
N SER A 197 19.30 11.71 -25.52
CA SER A 197 20.71 11.33 -25.29
C SER A 197 21.03 11.05 -23.80
N LYS A 198 20.53 11.89 -22.87
CA LYS A 198 20.64 11.61 -21.42
C LYS A 198 19.76 10.44 -20.98
N ARG A 199 18.69 10.19 -21.73
CA ARG A 199 17.64 9.19 -21.47
C ARG A 199 18.08 7.75 -21.80
N HIS A 200 18.78 7.52 -22.91
CA HIS A 200 19.22 6.18 -23.32
C HIS A 200 20.30 5.56 -22.42
N ARG A 201 21.04 6.39 -21.68
CA ARG A 201 22.14 5.94 -20.81
C ARG A 201 21.67 5.44 -19.44
N LEU A 202 20.41 5.66 -19.07
CA LEU A 202 19.93 5.51 -17.68
C LEU A 202 18.62 4.69 -17.55
N LEU A 203 17.85 4.50 -18.61
CA LEU A 203 16.56 3.81 -18.56
C LEU A 203 16.45 2.77 -19.70
N ILE A 204 16.05 1.55 -19.34
CA ILE A 204 15.79 0.45 -20.29
C ILE A 204 14.41 0.61 -20.96
N SER A 205 13.47 1.30 -20.31
CA SER A 205 12.09 1.45 -20.79
C SER A 205 11.88 2.66 -21.71
N LYS A 206 10.97 2.52 -22.68
CA LYS A 206 10.61 3.59 -23.62
C LYS A 206 9.91 4.76 -22.90
N PRO A 207 10.19 6.02 -23.26
CA PRO A 207 9.71 7.20 -22.55
C PRO A 207 8.19 7.37 -22.52
N ARG A 208 7.48 6.99 -23.59
CA ARG A 208 6.01 6.99 -23.61
C ARG A 208 5.42 5.99 -22.61
N SER A 209 6.10 4.86 -22.41
CA SER A 209 5.69 3.85 -21.43
C SER A 209 5.79 4.41 -20.01
N LEU A 210 6.90 5.06 -19.65
CA LEU A 210 7.08 5.67 -18.33
C LEU A 210 6.08 6.79 -18.03
N ALA A 211 5.73 7.61 -19.03
CA ALA A 211 4.69 8.61 -18.85
C ALA A 211 3.33 7.96 -18.56
N VAL A 212 2.95 6.95 -19.35
CA VAL A 212 1.71 6.18 -19.13
C VAL A 212 1.70 5.50 -17.76
N PHE A 213 2.79 4.82 -17.38
CA PHE A 213 2.91 4.19 -16.06
C PHE A 213 2.71 5.20 -14.93
N ASN A 214 3.36 6.36 -15.00
CA ASN A 214 3.21 7.40 -13.98
C ASN A 214 1.82 8.03 -13.97
N SER A 215 1.16 8.19 -15.13
CA SER A 215 -0.24 8.65 -15.20
C SER A 215 -1.19 7.64 -14.55
N VAL A 216 -0.98 6.35 -14.76
CA VAL A 216 -1.77 5.29 -14.12
C VAL A 216 -1.53 5.29 -12.60
N LEU A 217 -0.26 5.38 -12.15
CA LEU A 217 0.06 5.47 -10.72
C LEU A 217 -0.51 6.73 -10.06
N PHE A 218 -0.52 7.86 -10.78
CA PHE A 218 -1.19 9.08 -10.32
C PHE A 218 -2.68 8.82 -10.07
N LEU A 219 -3.40 8.27 -11.04
CA LEU A 219 -4.84 8.00 -10.89
C LEU A 219 -5.13 7.02 -9.75
N ILE A 220 -4.33 5.95 -9.63
CA ILE A 220 -4.48 4.95 -8.57
C ILE A 220 -4.29 5.58 -7.18
N PHE A 221 -3.17 6.29 -6.95
CA PHE A 221 -2.90 6.86 -5.64
C PHE A 221 -3.77 8.06 -5.31
N PHE A 222 -4.17 8.84 -6.32
CA PHE A 222 -5.14 9.92 -6.15
C PHE A 222 -6.50 9.38 -5.71
N THR A 223 -7.03 8.37 -6.39
CA THR A 223 -8.32 7.76 -6.00
C THR A 223 -8.26 7.09 -4.63
N ARG A 224 -7.14 6.44 -4.29
CA ARG A 224 -6.91 5.91 -2.94
C ARG A 224 -6.92 7.02 -1.88
N SER A 225 -6.21 8.12 -2.14
CA SER A 225 -6.14 9.27 -1.24
C SER A 225 -7.52 9.89 -1.00
N VAL A 226 -8.30 10.10 -2.06
CA VAL A 226 -9.67 10.61 -1.96
C VAL A 226 -10.53 9.66 -1.13
N ARG A 227 -10.45 8.33 -1.36
CA ARG A 227 -11.17 7.37 -0.53
C ARG A 227 -10.77 7.46 0.94
N ASP A 228 -9.47 7.49 1.23
CA ASP A 228 -8.99 7.53 2.61
C ASP A 228 -9.46 8.80 3.33
N PHE A 229 -9.43 9.94 2.64
CA PHE A 229 -9.92 11.22 3.17
C PHE A 229 -11.45 11.21 3.38
N VAL A 230 -12.22 10.73 2.41
CA VAL A 230 -13.69 10.67 2.53
C VAL A 230 -14.10 9.71 3.65
N THR A 231 -13.40 8.59 3.78
CA THR A 231 -13.63 7.60 4.85
C THR A 231 -13.30 8.19 6.22
N SER A 232 -12.27 9.04 6.32
CA SER A 232 -11.88 9.65 7.60
C SER A 232 -12.89 10.69 8.13
N GLN A 233 -13.65 11.33 7.23
CA GLN A 233 -14.66 12.33 7.62
C GLN A 233 -16.03 11.74 7.99
N ASN A 234 -16.16 10.41 8.08
CA ASN A 234 -17.43 9.73 8.42
C ASN A 234 -18.64 10.21 7.59
N TRP A 235 -18.44 10.59 6.31
CA TRP A 235 -19.57 11.03 5.48
C TRP A 235 -20.53 9.84 5.30
N LEU A 236 -21.66 9.94 6.01
CA LEU A 236 -22.69 8.97 6.47
C LEU A 236 -23.27 7.91 5.49
N ARG A 237 -22.60 7.52 4.41
CA ARG A 237 -23.00 6.38 3.54
C ARG A 237 -21.85 5.50 3.03
N LEU A 238 -20.60 5.85 3.31
CA LEU A 238 -19.41 5.10 2.86
C LEU A 238 -18.69 4.33 3.98
N SER A 239 -19.24 4.26 5.20
CA SER A 239 -18.75 3.34 6.26
C SER A 239 -18.82 1.86 5.81
N VAL A 240 -19.68 1.52 4.83
CA VAL A 240 -19.67 0.22 4.11
C VAL A 240 -18.35 -0.03 3.34
N ALA A 241 -17.50 0.99 3.18
CA ALA A 241 -16.16 0.88 2.61
C ALA A 241 -15.06 1.01 3.68
N ASN A 242 -15.41 1.10 4.97
CA ASN A 242 -14.46 1.12 6.09
C ASN A 242 -14.14 -0.34 6.52
N PRO A 243 -12.91 -0.82 6.29
CA PRO A 243 -12.46 -2.18 6.63
C PRO A 243 -12.57 -2.51 8.11
N VAL A 244 -12.42 -1.49 8.96
CA VAL A 244 -12.38 -1.65 10.42
C VAL A 244 -13.77 -1.92 10.98
N ASP A 245 -14.81 -1.36 10.35
CA ASP A 245 -16.22 -1.62 10.70
C ASP A 245 -16.67 -3.02 10.23
N GLN A 246 -15.93 -3.65 9.31
CA GLN A 246 -16.29 -4.92 8.67
C GLN A 246 -15.51 -6.14 9.18
N PHE A 247 -14.74 -6.01 10.27
CA PHE A 247 -14.06 -7.11 10.98
C PHE A 247 -13.35 -8.14 10.07
N GLY A 248 -12.78 -7.72 8.93
CA GLY A 248 -12.03 -8.61 8.04
C GLY A 248 -12.85 -9.35 6.98
N GLN A 249 -14.11 -8.98 6.72
CA GLN A 249 -14.88 -9.53 5.60
C GLN A 249 -14.72 -8.66 4.34
N ILE A 250 -14.76 -9.30 3.15
CA ILE A 250 -14.86 -8.64 1.84
C ILE A 250 -16.31 -8.78 1.36
N PRO A 251 -17.28 -7.99 1.87
CA PRO A 251 -18.70 -8.29 1.67
C PRO A 251 -19.16 -8.08 0.22
N THR A 252 -18.33 -7.46 -0.64
CA THR A 252 -18.73 -7.09 -2.00
C THR A 252 -17.61 -7.19 -3.02
N PHE A 253 -17.99 -7.48 -4.28
CA PHE A 253 -17.10 -7.44 -5.44
C PHE A 253 -16.38 -6.09 -5.60
N SER A 254 -17.06 -4.97 -5.31
CA SER A 254 -16.47 -3.63 -5.37
C SER A 254 -15.27 -3.50 -4.45
N TYR A 255 -15.33 -4.07 -3.25
CA TYR A 255 -14.24 -4.04 -2.29
C TYR A 255 -13.04 -4.87 -2.78
N PHE A 256 -13.28 -6.08 -3.30
CA PHE A 256 -12.26 -6.89 -3.96
C PHE A 256 -11.58 -6.12 -5.11
N ALA A 257 -12.36 -5.51 -6.00
CA ALA A 257 -11.85 -4.76 -7.14
C ALA A 257 -10.99 -3.56 -6.70
N LEU A 258 -11.41 -2.83 -5.67
CA LEU A 258 -10.64 -1.72 -5.11
C LEU A 258 -9.31 -2.16 -4.51
N PHE A 259 -9.27 -3.31 -3.82
CA PHE A 259 -8.03 -3.91 -3.35
C PHE A 259 -7.09 -4.24 -4.51
N VAL A 260 -7.60 -4.92 -5.55
CA VAL A 260 -6.78 -5.24 -6.72
C VAL A 260 -6.22 -3.98 -7.37
N VAL A 261 -7.06 -2.95 -7.56
CA VAL A 261 -6.66 -1.68 -8.22
C VAL A 261 -5.67 -0.88 -7.39
N TRP A 262 -5.83 -0.79 -6.07
CA TRP A 262 -4.98 0.07 -5.23
C TRP A 262 -3.72 -0.61 -4.69
N ASP A 263 -3.72 -1.93 -4.58
CA ASP A 263 -2.61 -2.68 -3.97
C ASP A 263 -1.81 -3.48 -5.01
N PHE A 264 -2.50 -4.23 -5.87
CA PHE A 264 -1.83 -5.16 -6.78
C PHE A 264 -1.41 -4.49 -8.09
N VAL A 265 -2.30 -3.74 -8.73
CA VAL A 265 -2.00 -3.09 -10.02
C VAL A 265 -0.75 -2.21 -9.93
N PRO A 266 -0.59 -1.31 -8.94
CA PRO A 266 0.62 -0.50 -8.82
C PRO A 266 1.87 -1.36 -8.70
N THR A 267 1.78 -2.44 -7.92
CA THR A 267 2.92 -3.31 -7.63
C THR A 267 3.33 -4.10 -8.87
N ILE A 268 2.37 -4.64 -9.62
CA ILE A 268 2.63 -5.36 -10.88
C ILE A 268 3.23 -4.42 -11.93
N LEU A 269 2.77 -3.16 -12.00
CA LEU A 269 3.32 -2.17 -12.93
C LEU A 269 4.80 -1.83 -12.68
N LEU A 270 5.34 -2.13 -11.49
CA LEU A 270 6.73 -1.87 -11.14
C LEU A 270 7.68 -3.06 -11.39
N LEU A 271 7.16 -4.26 -11.59
CA LEU A 271 7.93 -5.52 -11.65
C LEU A 271 8.24 -5.96 -13.09
#